data_AF-V9VS26-F1
#
_entry.id   AF-V9VS26-F1
#
_cell.length_a   1.000
_cell.length_b   1.000
_cell.length_c   1.000
_cell.angle_alpha   90.00
_cell.angle_beta   90.00
_cell.angle_gamma   90.00
#
_symmetry.space_group_name_H-M   'P 1'
#
loop_
_entity.id
_entity.type
_entity.pdbx_description
1 polymer ?
#
loop_
_entity_poly.entity_id
_entity_poly.type
_entity_poly.pdbx_seq_one_letter_code
_entity_poly.pdbx_strand_id
1 'polypeptide(L)' 'MILCHLGTGEKSVGALEALLNMRQGAVSQMLARLREDGLVATRREGKTVFYCLTDGNTQQLIALLYRQFCSSA' A
#
# COMPACT_ATOMS: atom_id res chain seq x y z
N MET A 1 3.72 -5.12 5.19
CA MET A 1 3.58 -3.78 5.80
C MET A 1 2.97 -2.73 4.86
N ILE A 2 3.48 -2.47 3.63
CA ILE A 2 2.81 -1.51 2.70
C ILE A 2 1.32 -1.84 2.48
N LEU A 3 1.03 -3.07 2.07
CA LEU A 3 -0.36 -3.53 1.84
C LEU A 3 -1.21 -3.46 3.12
N CYS A 4 -0.59 -3.72 4.28
CA CYS A 4 -1.21 -3.61 5.60
C CYS A 4 -1.69 -2.17 5.86
N HIS A 5 -0.87 -1.16 5.53
CA HIS A 5 -1.27 0.25 5.66
C HIS A 5 -2.28 0.67 4.59
N LEU A 6 -2.17 0.19 3.36
CA LEU A 6 -3.13 0.49 2.29
C LEU A 6 -4.51 -0.15 2.53
N GLY A 7 -4.56 -1.26 3.27
CA GLY A 7 -5.82 -1.86 3.72
C GLY A 7 -6.64 -0.98 4.67
N THR A 8 -5.99 -0.01 5.34
CA THR A 8 -6.68 0.96 6.22
C THR A 8 -7.17 2.22 5.49
N GLY A 9 -6.87 2.35 4.20
CA GLY A 9 -7.22 3.53 3.41
C GLY A 9 -6.11 3.93 2.45
N GLU A 10 -6.44 4.81 1.51
CA GLU A 10 -5.49 5.32 0.53
C GLU A 10 -4.37 6.15 1.18
N LYS A 11 -3.13 6.01 0.69
CA LYS A 11 -1.96 6.71 1.22
C LYS A 11 -1.02 7.16 0.11
N SER A 12 -0.35 8.28 0.33
CA SER A 12 0.71 8.75 -0.58
C SER A 12 2.04 8.05 -0.29
N VAL A 13 2.98 8.13 -1.24
CA VAL A 13 4.35 7.59 -1.06
C VAL A 13 5.02 8.19 0.18
N GLY A 14 4.91 9.50 0.39
CA GLY A 14 5.50 10.15 1.56
C GLY A 14 4.86 9.74 2.88
N ALA A 15 3.54 9.47 2.89
CA ALA A 15 2.88 8.93 4.09
C ALA A 15 3.35 7.50 4.40
N LEU A 16 3.53 6.66 3.38
CA LEU A 16 4.07 5.32 3.53
C LEU A 16 5.53 5.33 3.96
N GLU A 17 6.33 6.27 3.45
CA GLU A 17 7.72 6.50 3.85
C GLU A 17 7.82 6.72 5.37
N ALA A 18 7.03 7.64 5.90
CA ALA A 18 7.00 7.97 7.33
C ALA A 18 6.49 6.79 8.18
N LEU A 19 5.44 6.09 7.74
CA LEU A 19 4.86 4.96 8.47
C LEU A 19 5.78 3.75 8.56
N LEU A 20 6.53 3.49 7.48
CA LEU A 20 7.40 2.33 7.37
C LEU A 20 8.83 2.60 7.82
N ASN A 21 9.17 3.87 8.06
CA ASN A 21 10.53 4.34 8.32
C ASN A 21 11.53 3.82 7.26
N MET A 22 11.09 3.83 6.00
CA MET A 22 11.86 3.38 4.83
C MET A 22 12.20 4.57 3.95
N ARG A 23 13.25 4.48 3.13
CA ARG A 23 13.54 5.52 2.14
C ARG A 23 12.50 5.54 1.02
N GLN A 24 12.14 6.73 0.54
CA GLN A 24 11.21 6.92 -0.58
C GLN A 24 11.52 6.07 -1.81
N GLY A 25 12.81 5.87 -2.14
CA GLY A 25 13.22 5.04 -3.29
C GLY A 25 12.81 3.58 -3.17
N ALA A 26 12.96 2.99 -1.98
CA ALA A 26 12.57 1.61 -1.71
C ALA A 26 11.04 1.46 -1.72
N VAL A 27 10.32 2.41 -1.11
CA VAL A 27 8.86 2.43 -1.10
C VAL A 27 8.30 2.56 -2.53
N SER A 28 8.83 3.48 -3.34
CA SER A 28 8.43 3.64 -4.75
C SER A 28 8.69 2.38 -5.57
N GLN A 29 9.84 1.71 -5.37
CA GLN A 29 10.14 0.48 -6.10
C GLN A 29 9.16 -0.64 -5.72
N MET A 30 8.85 -0.80 -4.43
CA MET A 30 7.85 -1.76 -3.98
C MET A 30 6.46 -1.44 -4.52
N LEU A 31 6.04 -0.17 -4.50
CA LEU A 31 4.74 0.26 -5.03
C LEU A 31 4.64 0.07 -6.55
N ALA A 32 5.73 0.32 -7.28
CA ALA A 32 5.80 0.04 -8.71
C ALA A 32 5.58 -1.45 -8.97
N ARG A 33 6.24 -2.33 -8.19
CA ARG A 33 6.07 -3.77 -8.33
C ARG A 33 4.64 -4.23 -8.02
N LEU A 34 4.07 -3.74 -6.92
CA LEU A 34 2.69 -4.06 -6.54
C LEU A 34 1.67 -3.58 -7.58
N ARG A 35 1.98 -2.48 -8.29
CA ARG A 35 1.15 -1.96 -9.38
C ARG A 35 1.28 -2.83 -10.63
N GLU A 36 2.48 -3.31 -10.96
CA GLU A 36 2.68 -4.28 -12.05
C GLU A 36 1.92 -5.58 -11.79
N ASP A 37 1.91 -6.05 -10.54
CA ASP A 37 1.19 -7.24 -10.11
C ASP A 37 -0.33 -7.01 -9.97
N GLY A 38 -0.82 -5.79 -10.22
CA GLY A 38 -2.25 -5.46 -10.19
C GLY A 38 -2.87 -5.44 -8.79
N LEU A 39 -2.05 -5.29 -7.74
CA LEU A 39 -2.48 -5.31 -6.33
C LEU A 39 -2.79 -3.92 -5.76
N VAL A 40 -2.31 -2.86 -6.42
CA VAL A 40 -2.59 -1.48 -6.04
C VAL A 40 -2.98 -0.63 -7.25
N ALA A 41 -3.95 0.25 -7.05
CA ALA A 41 -4.31 1.31 -7.99
C ALA A 41 -3.69 2.64 -7.53
N THR A 42 -3.56 3.56 -8.48
CA THR A 42 -3.10 4.91 -8.21
C THR A 42 -4.16 5.94 -8.56
N ARG A 43 -4.28 6.95 -7.71
CA ARG A 43 -5.06 8.17 -7.96
C ARG A 43 -4.12 9.35 -7.83
N ARG A 44 -4.24 10.32 -8.73
CA ARG A 44 -3.44 11.54 -8.68
C ARG A 44 -4.30 12.71 -8.25
N GLU A 45 -3.84 13.45 -7.26
CA GLU A 45 -4.48 14.68 -6.80
C GLU A 45 -3.44 15.81 -6.75
N GLY A 46 -3.55 16.72 -7.73
CA GLY A 46 -2.53 17.73 -7.98
C GLY A 46 -1.15 17.11 -8.27
N LYS A 47 -0.16 17.42 -7.42
CA LYS A 47 1.21 16.89 -7.54
C LYS A 47 1.41 15.57 -6.79
N THR A 48 0.44 15.14 -5.97
CA THR A 48 0.57 13.97 -5.10
C THR A 48 -0.07 12.74 -5.76
N VAL A 49 0.62 11.60 -5.67
CA VAL A 49 0.08 10.30 -6.08
C VAL A 49 -0.29 9.51 -4.84
N PHE A 50 -1.56 9.11 -4.78
CA PHE A 50 -2.13 8.24 -3.75
C PHE A 50 -2.24 6.82 -4.29
N TYR A 51 -2.01 5.87 -3.41
CA TYR A 51 -2.11 4.44 -3.68
C TYR A 51 -3.26 3.86 -2.86
N CYS A 52 -4.00 2.92 -3.44
CA CYS A 52 -5.04 2.14 -2.78
C CYS A 52 -4.97 0.69 -3.25
N LEU A 53 -5.55 -0.24 -2.49
CA LEU A 53 -5.67 -1.63 -2.93
C LEU A 53 -6.68 -1.72 -4.08
N THR A 54 -6.36 -2.48 -5.13
CA THR A 54 -7.30 -2.85 -6.19
C THR A 54 -8.25 -3.96 -5.71
N ASP A 55 -9.47 -3.97 -6.23
CA ASP A 55 -10.51 -5.01 -6.15
C ASP A 55 -10.86 -5.64 -4.78
N GLY A 56 -12.16 -5.91 -4.58
CA GLY A 56 -12.68 -6.47 -3.32
C GLY A 56 -12.06 -7.81 -2.91
N ASN A 57 -11.69 -8.68 -3.86
CA ASN A 57 -11.07 -9.98 -3.56
C ASN A 57 -9.62 -9.85 -3.08
N THR A 58 -8.83 -8.98 -3.71
CA THR A 58 -7.45 -8.70 -3.28
C THR A 58 -7.44 -7.99 -1.93
N GLN A 59 -8.40 -7.07 -1.70
CA GLN A 59 -8.61 -6.50 -0.38
C GLN A 59 -8.93 -7.57 0.69
N GLN A 60 -9.77 -8.55 0.39
CA GLN A 60 -10.09 -9.63 1.34
C GLN A 60 -8.88 -10.50 1.65
N LEU A 61 -8.11 -10.90 0.64
CA LEU A 61 -6.89 -11.69 0.85
C LEU A 61 -5.84 -10.92 1.67
N ILE A 62 -5.63 -9.64 1.33
CA ILE A 62 -4.71 -8.78 2.09
C ILE A 62 -5.23 -8.53 3.50
N ALA A 63 -6.53 -8.38 3.71
CA ALA A 63 -7.13 -8.24 5.03
C ALA A 63 -6.96 -9.50 5.88
N LEU A 64 -7.06 -10.68 5.29
CA LEU A 64 -6.76 -11.95 5.97
C LEU A 64 -5.28 -12.04 6.35
N LEU A 65 -4.38 -11.73 5.41
CA LEU A 65 -2.94 -11.68 5.68
C LEU A 65 -2.60 -10.63 6.75
N TYR A 66 -3.26 -9.47 6.73
CA TYR A 66 -3.12 -8.44 7.76
C TYR A 66 -3.52 -8.99 9.12
N ARG A 67 -4.70 -9.61 9.22
CA ARG A 67 -5.19 -10.17 10.47
C ARG A 67 -4.29 -11.27 11.02
N GLN A 68 -3.69 -12.07 10.15
CA GLN A 68 -2.85 -13.20 10.55
C GLN A 68 -1.41 -12.79 10.90
N PHE A 69 -0.83 -11.82 10.17
CA PHE A 69 0.60 -11.51 10.25
C PHE A 69 0.92 -10.08 10.72
N CYS A 70 -0.02 -9.14 10.58
CA CYS A 70 0.16 -7.73 10.96
C CYS A 70 -0.63 -7.35 12.25
N SER A 71 -1.69 -8.07 12.63
CA SER A 71 -2.53 -7.79 13.83
C SER A 71 -1.95 -8.34 15.15
N SER A 72 -0.79 -8.99 15.09
CA SER A 72 -0.10 -9.59 16.24
C SER A 72 1.17 -8.81 16.62
N ALA A 73 1.19 -7.51 16.35
CA ALA A 73 2.26 -6.59 16.73
C ALA A 73 1.71 -5.52 17.68
#